data_AF-A0A1H6LNM9-F1
#
_entry.id   AF-A0A1H6LNM9-F1
#
_cell.length_a   1.000
_cell.length_b   1.000
_cell.length_c   1.000
_cell.angle_alpha   90.00
_cell.angle_beta   90.00
_cell.angle_gamma   90.00
#
_symmetry.space_group_name_H-M   'P 1'
#
loop_
_entity.id
_entity.type
_entity.pdbx_description
1 polymer ?
#
loop_
_entity_poly.entity_id
_entity_poly.type
_entity_poly.pdbx_seq_one_letter_code
_entity_poly.pdbx_strand_id
1 'polypeptide(L)'
;MTTAQTWRTTLRAALLTARKDRDPVRVAALRSALAAIDNAETPDDARTDAPASATIAGGVAGLGAAEVDRRELSDAQIRALLTAEIDERRSAAAQVAAGGHPDRAATLDAEAAVLAGLMGDV
;
A
#
# COMPACT_ATOMS: atom_id res chain seq x y z
N MET A 1 22.79 -5.67 -1.08
CA MET A 1 21.50 -5.07 -0.67
C MET A 1 20.43 -5.87 -1.36
N THR A 2 19.46 -6.42 -0.63
CA THR A 2 18.36 -7.20 -1.24
C THR A 2 17.41 -6.28 -1.99
N THR A 3 16.58 -6.83 -2.87
CA THR A 3 15.58 -6.03 -3.59
C THR A 3 14.65 -5.31 -2.63
N ALA A 4 14.13 -6.02 -1.61
CA ALA A 4 13.30 -5.44 -0.57
C ALA A 4 14.00 -4.32 0.23
N GLN A 5 15.31 -4.43 0.49
CA GLN A 5 16.09 -3.34 1.12
C GLN A 5 16.20 -2.11 0.21
N THR A 6 16.31 -2.31 -1.11
CA THR A 6 16.33 -1.23 -2.11
C THR A 6 15.00 -0.48 -2.11
N TRP A 7 13.89 -1.21 -2.23
CA TRP A 7 12.55 -0.64 -2.15
C TRP A 7 12.31 0.13 -0.85
N ARG A 8 12.66 -0.45 0.31
CA ARG A 8 12.51 0.24 1.61
C ARG A 8 13.36 1.50 1.71
N THR A 9 14.58 1.48 1.16
CA THR A 9 15.44 2.68 1.15
C THR A 9 14.82 3.79 0.31
N THR A 10 14.34 3.47 -0.89
CA THR A 10 13.67 4.43 -1.78
C THR A 10 12.39 4.98 -1.16
N LEU A 11 11.53 4.11 -0.61
CA LEU A 11 10.29 4.48 0.09
C LEU A 11 10.57 5.43 1.26
N ARG A 12 11.61 5.16 2.08
CA ARG A 12 11.97 6.01 3.21
C ARG A 12 12.52 7.37 2.77
N ALA A 13 13.30 7.41 1.69
CA ALA A 13 13.79 8.67 1.11
C ALA A 13 12.64 9.51 0.54
N ALA A 14 11.71 8.88 -0.18
CA ALA A 14 10.50 9.52 -0.68
C ALA A 14 9.62 10.03 0.47
N LEU A 15 9.50 9.27 1.57
CA LEU A 15 8.72 9.65 2.74
C LEU A 15 9.32 10.87 3.44
N LEU A 16 10.64 10.94 3.54
CA LEU A 16 11.32 12.13 4.09
C LEU A 16 11.05 13.36 3.24
N THR A 17 11.07 13.23 1.91
CA THR A 17 10.76 14.31 0.98
C THR A 17 9.31 14.76 1.12
N ALA A 18 8.35 13.82 1.11
CA ALA A 18 6.93 14.11 1.31
C ALA A 18 6.63 14.84 2.62
N ARG A 19 7.33 14.49 3.72
CA ARG A 19 7.21 15.20 5.00
C ARG A 19 7.73 16.64 4.94
N LYS A 20 8.84 16.87 4.22
CA LYS A 20 9.39 18.22 4.02
C LYS A 20 8.44 19.09 3.20
N ASP A 21 7.83 18.50 2.18
CA ASP A 21 6.87 19.16 1.29
C ASP A 21 5.49 19.33 1.95
N ARG A 22 5.29 18.76 3.14
CA ARG A 22 4.02 18.74 3.88
C ARG A 22 2.88 18.16 3.05
N ASP A 23 3.17 17.09 2.31
CA ASP A 23 2.22 16.36 1.47
C ASP A 23 1.63 15.17 2.26
N PRO A 24 0.46 15.32 2.91
CA PRO A 24 -0.10 14.27 3.75
C PRO A 24 -0.55 13.05 2.94
N VAL A 25 -0.96 13.24 1.68
CA VAL A 25 -1.39 12.17 0.77
C VAL A 25 -0.21 11.27 0.45
N ARG A 26 0.90 11.88 0.03
CA ARG A 26 2.13 11.16 -0.28
C ARG A 26 2.71 10.48 0.96
N VAL A 27 2.61 11.11 2.14
CA VAL A 27 3.00 10.48 3.41
C VAL A 27 2.14 9.26 3.73
N ALA A 28 0.82 9.32 3.58
CA ALA A 28 -0.09 8.22 3.87
C ALA A 28 0.19 7.01 2.94
N ALA A 29 0.25 7.26 1.63
CA ALA A 29 0.54 6.24 0.63
C ALA A 29 1.88 5.52 0.89
N LEU A 30 2.96 6.28 1.10
CA LEU A 30 4.30 5.71 1.31
C LEU A 30 4.42 4.92 2.61
N ARG A 31 3.71 5.33 3.68
CA ARG A 31 3.66 4.57 4.94
C ARG A 31 2.91 3.26 4.78
N SER A 32 1.80 3.26 4.03
CA SER A 32 1.04 2.04 3.74
C SER A 32 1.88 1.05 2.93
N ALA A 33 2.59 1.53 1.89
CA ALA A 33 3.47 0.69 1.08
C ALA A 33 4.60 0.05 1.90
N LEU A 34 5.23 0.81 2.82
CA LEU A 34 6.22 0.26 3.74
C LEU A 34 5.61 -0.84 4.64
N ALA A 35 4.43 -0.59 5.20
CA ALA A 35 3.74 -1.57 6.04
C ALA A 35 3.35 -2.84 5.26
N ALA A 36 2.90 -2.71 4.01
CA ALA A 36 2.57 -3.86 3.16
C ALA A 36 3.80 -4.75 2.90
N ILE A 37 4.96 -4.13 2.60
CA ILE A 37 6.22 -4.87 2.43
C ILE A 37 6.64 -5.53 3.74
N ASP A 38 6.61 -4.80 4.86
CA ASP A 38 7.00 -5.33 6.17
C ASP A 38 6.07 -6.51 6.58
N ASN A 39 4.76 -6.42 6.30
CA ASN A 39 3.80 -7.49 6.54
C ASN A 39 4.05 -8.71 5.64
N ALA A 40 4.36 -8.50 4.36
CA ALA A 40 4.66 -9.58 3.42
C ALA A 40 5.99 -10.29 3.71
N GLU A 41 6.92 -9.65 4.43
CA GLU A 41 8.15 -10.29 4.94
C GLU A 41 7.92 -11.02 6.28
N THR A 42 6.80 -10.77 6.96
CA THR A 42 6.49 -11.33 8.28
C THR A 42 5.71 -12.65 8.14
N PRO A 43 6.21 -13.78 8.70
CA PRO A 43 5.45 -15.03 8.73
C PRO A 43 4.19 -14.91 9.61
N ASP A 44 3.14 -15.65 9.25
CA ASP A 44 1.80 -15.64 9.88
C ASP A 44 1.77 -16.38 11.25
N ASP A 45 2.73 -16.13 12.14
CA ASP A 45 2.75 -16.68 13.51
C ASP A 45 2.38 -15.67 14.61
N ALA A 46 1.89 -14.48 14.23
CA ALA A 46 1.42 -13.49 15.20
C ALA A 46 0.20 -12.68 14.73
N ARG A 47 -0.90 -13.36 14.41
CA ARG A 47 -2.23 -12.71 14.43
C ARG A 47 -2.65 -12.45 15.88
N THR A 48 -2.00 -11.49 16.53
CA THR A 48 -2.54 -10.85 17.74
C THR A 48 -3.39 -9.65 17.32
N ASP A 49 -4.69 -9.81 17.53
CA ASP A 49 -5.78 -8.85 17.37
C ASP A 49 -5.36 -7.37 17.48
N ALA A 50 -5.43 -6.65 16.36
CA ALA A 50 -5.73 -5.23 16.37
C ALA A 50 -7.25 -5.09 16.16
N PRO A 51 -7.98 -4.28 16.93
CA PRO A 51 -9.41 -4.13 16.76
C PRO A 51 -9.68 -3.50 15.39
N ALA A 52 -10.28 -4.30 14.51
CA ALA A 52 -10.86 -3.84 13.25
C ALA A 52 -11.96 -2.82 13.57
N SER A 53 -11.63 -1.55 13.44
CA SER A 53 -12.65 -0.52 13.32
C SER A 53 -13.12 -0.49 11.87
N ALA A 54 -14.43 -0.63 11.69
CA ALA A 54 -15.20 -0.67 10.46
C ALA A 54 -15.32 -2.04 9.77
N THR A 55 -16.40 -2.74 10.14
CA THR A 55 -17.14 -3.66 9.28
C THR A 55 -17.37 -3.03 7.90
N ILE A 56 -16.66 -3.53 6.88
CA ILE A 56 -17.07 -3.40 5.48
C ILE A 56 -17.42 -4.80 5.00
N ALA A 57 -18.73 -5.06 4.90
CA ALA A 57 -19.26 -6.18 4.16
C ALA A 57 -18.97 -5.94 2.67
N GLY A 58 -18.16 -6.81 2.05
CA GLY A 58 -17.88 -6.75 0.61
C GLY A 58 -16.42 -6.87 0.19
N GLY A 59 -15.51 -7.24 1.09
CA GLY A 59 -14.14 -7.60 0.70
C GLY A 59 -14.15 -8.89 -0.12
N VAL A 60 -14.17 -8.76 -1.45
CA VAL A 60 -13.77 -9.83 -2.34
C VAL A 60 -12.35 -10.20 -1.91
N ALA A 61 -12.21 -11.41 -1.37
CA ALA A 61 -10.93 -11.99 -1.04
C ALA A 61 -10.05 -11.98 -2.30
N GLY A 62 -9.10 -11.04 -2.34
CA GLY A 62 -7.97 -11.03 -3.27
C GLY A 62 -7.02 -12.18 -2.91
N LEU A 63 -7.49 -13.40 -3.12
CA LEU A 63 -6.73 -14.63 -3.04
C LEU A 63 -5.62 -14.57 -4.11
N GLY A 64 -4.38 -14.29 -3.69
CA GLY A 64 -3.22 -14.44 -4.59
C GLY A 64 -1.92 -13.76 -4.18
N ALA A 65 -1.92 -12.80 -3.24
CA ALA A 65 -0.71 -12.04 -2.89
C ALA A 65 -0.15 -12.33 -1.47
N ALA A 66 -0.89 -13.07 -0.64
CA ALA A 66 -0.58 -13.23 0.80
C ALA A 66 0.17 -14.53 1.14
N GLU A 67 0.75 -15.22 0.17
CA GLU A 67 1.53 -16.43 0.42
C GLU A 67 2.98 -16.23 -0.04
N VAL A 68 3.70 -15.38 0.68
CA VAL A 68 5.16 -15.30 0.57
C VAL A 68 5.74 -15.66 1.93
N ASP A 69 5.92 -16.96 2.13
CA ASP A 69 6.83 -17.51 3.14
C ASP A 69 8.14 -16.72 3.13
N ARG A 70 8.52 -16.11 4.26
CA ARG A 70 9.86 -15.74 4.80
C ARG A 70 11.08 -15.65 3.85
N ARG A 71 10.88 -15.35 2.58
CA ARG A 71 11.84 -15.42 1.48
C ARG A 71 11.89 -14.04 0.88
N GLU A 72 13.09 -13.48 0.83
CA GLU A 72 13.34 -12.12 0.35
C GLU A 72 12.47 -11.79 -0.86
N LEU A 73 11.59 -10.80 -0.71
CA LEU A 73 10.65 -10.45 -1.77
C LEU A 73 11.43 -10.04 -3.02
N SER A 74 11.16 -10.75 -4.11
CA SER A 74 11.66 -10.35 -5.42
C SER A 74 11.01 -9.05 -5.85
N ASP A 75 11.66 -8.38 -6.80
CA ASP A 75 11.14 -7.14 -7.38
C ASP A 75 9.74 -7.30 -7.97
N ALA A 76 9.50 -8.43 -8.66
CA ALA A 76 8.20 -8.76 -9.23
C ALA A 76 7.13 -8.94 -8.13
N GLN A 77 7.47 -9.54 -7.00
CA GLN A 77 6.54 -9.70 -5.88
C GLN A 77 6.20 -8.35 -5.23
N ILE A 78 7.19 -7.46 -5.06
CA ILE A 78 6.96 -6.11 -4.51
C ILE A 78 6.09 -5.29 -5.47
N ARG A 79 6.36 -5.32 -6.77
CA ARG A 79 5.53 -4.64 -7.77
C ARG A 79 4.12 -5.20 -7.84
N ALA A 80 3.95 -6.52 -7.74
CA ALA A 80 2.62 -7.15 -7.70
C ALA A 80 1.84 -6.72 -6.45
N LEU A 81 2.48 -6.70 -5.28
CA LEU A 81 1.89 -6.23 -4.03
C LEU A 81 1.43 -4.76 -4.13
N LEU A 82 2.30 -3.87 -4.63
CA LEU A 82 1.95 -2.46 -4.80
C LEU A 82 0.87 -2.24 -5.86
N THR A 83 0.82 -3.09 -6.90
CA THR A 83 -0.25 -3.05 -7.90
C THR A 83 -1.60 -3.40 -7.28
N ALA A 84 -1.65 -4.45 -6.44
CA ALA A 84 -2.86 -4.81 -5.70
C ALA A 84 -3.33 -3.67 -4.79
N GLU A 85 -2.41 -3.04 -4.04
CA GLU A 85 -2.71 -1.88 -3.18
C GLU A 85 -3.25 -0.66 -3.95
N ILE A 86 -2.80 -0.45 -5.19
CA ILE A 86 -3.29 0.60 -6.09
C ILE A 86 -4.72 0.29 -6.56
N ASP A 87 -4.96 -0.95 -6.99
CA ASP A 87 -6.26 -1.38 -7.49
C ASP A 87 -7.32 -1.37 -6.39
N GLU A 88 -6.96 -1.79 -5.17
CA GLU A 88 -7.81 -1.68 -3.99
C GLU A 88 -8.21 -0.23 -3.68
N ARG A 89 -7.25 0.71 -3.72
CA ARG A 89 -7.53 2.14 -3.49
C ARG A 89 -8.45 2.72 -4.55
N ARG A 90 -8.24 2.38 -5.82
CA ARG A 90 -9.11 2.82 -6.93
C ARG A 90 -10.52 2.25 -6.80
N SER A 91 -10.64 0.98 -6.44
CA SER A 91 -11.94 0.35 -6.16
C SER A 91 -12.65 1.03 -4.98
N ALA A 92 -11.92 1.31 -3.90
CA ALA A 92 -12.45 2.05 -2.76
C ALA A 92 -12.86 3.48 -3.15
N ALA A 93 -12.07 4.18 -3.96
CA ALA A 93 -12.39 5.51 -4.46
C ALA A 93 -13.70 5.51 -5.25
N ALA A 94 -13.88 4.54 -6.15
CA ALA A 94 -15.12 4.39 -6.91
C ALA A 94 -16.35 4.15 -6.02
N GLN A 95 -16.23 3.30 -5.00
CA GLN A 95 -17.30 3.04 -4.03
C GLN A 95 -17.63 4.28 -3.18
N VAL A 96 -16.60 4.99 -2.70
CA VAL A 96 -16.74 6.21 -1.90
C VAL A 96 -17.37 7.35 -2.73
N ALA A 97 -16.99 7.47 -4.01
CA ALA A 97 -17.59 8.42 -4.94
C ALA A 97 -19.07 8.12 -5.19
N ALA A 98 -19.41 6.83 -5.42
CA ALA A 98 -20.80 6.40 -5.56
C ALA A 98 -21.65 6.65 -4.30
N GLY A 99 -21.01 6.63 -3.12
CA GLY A 99 -21.62 6.99 -1.83
C GLY A 99 -21.77 8.49 -1.58
N GLY A 100 -21.39 9.36 -2.52
CA GLY A 100 -21.55 10.82 -2.41
C GLY A 100 -20.41 11.53 -1.67
N HIS A 101 -19.23 10.93 -1.58
CA HIS A 101 -18.06 11.50 -0.91
C HIS A 101 -16.89 11.77 -1.87
N PRO A 102 -17.05 12.66 -2.87
CA PRO A 102 -16.07 12.85 -3.95
C PRO A 102 -14.70 13.32 -3.46
N ASP A 103 -14.63 14.15 -2.42
CA ASP A 103 -13.34 14.63 -1.87
C ASP A 103 -12.51 13.48 -1.26
N ARG A 104 -13.20 12.53 -0.60
CA ARG A 104 -12.55 11.35 -0.03
C ARG A 104 -12.13 10.37 -1.12
N ALA A 105 -12.93 10.23 -2.17
CA ALA A 105 -12.54 9.45 -3.36
C ALA A 105 -11.30 10.06 -4.04
N ALA A 106 -11.26 11.37 -4.23
CA ALA A 106 -10.11 12.06 -4.81
C ALA A 106 -8.83 11.87 -3.99
N THR A 107 -8.95 11.82 -2.66
CA THR A 107 -7.81 11.48 -1.78
C THR A 107 -7.28 10.07 -2.06
N LEU A 108 -8.17 9.08 -2.16
CA LEU A 108 -7.79 7.68 -2.44
C LEU A 108 -7.15 7.53 -3.83
N ASP A 109 -7.69 8.21 -4.85
CA ASP A 109 -7.10 8.23 -6.20
C ASP A 109 -5.72 8.89 -6.21
N ALA A 110 -5.54 9.97 -5.44
CA ALA A 110 -4.25 10.64 -5.30
C ALA A 110 -3.21 9.74 -4.59
N GLU A 111 -3.60 9.00 -3.56
CA GLU A 111 -2.74 7.98 -2.94
C GLU A 111 -2.33 6.88 -3.94
N ALA A 112 -3.28 6.38 -4.72
CA ALA A 112 -3.03 5.38 -5.77
C ALA A 112 -2.05 5.92 -6.83
N ALA A 113 -2.19 7.19 -7.23
CA ALA A 113 -1.28 7.84 -8.18
C ALA A 113 0.14 7.96 -7.63
N VAL A 114 0.30 8.26 -6.33
CA VAL A 114 1.62 8.30 -5.66
C VAL A 114 2.30 6.94 -5.74
N LEU A 115 1.58 5.86 -5.42
CA LEU A 115 2.14 4.51 -5.47
C LEU A 115 2.51 4.11 -6.91
N ALA A 116 1.67 4.46 -7.89
CA ALA A 116 1.94 4.20 -9.29
C ALA A 116 3.20 4.94 -9.79
N GLY A 117 3.35 6.22 -9.43
CA GLY A 117 4.54 7.02 -9.77
C GLY A 117 5.82 6.43 -9.17
N LEU A 118 5.77 6.00 -7.90
CA LEU A 118 6.90 5.38 -7.24
C LEU A 118 7.41 4.13 -7.98
N MET A 119 6.51 3.30 -8.52
CA MET A 119 6.92 2.10 -9.26
C MET A 119 7.67 2.40 -10.56
N GLY A 120 7.50 3.60 -11.12
CA GLY A 120 8.27 4.06 -12.29
C GLY A 120 9.64 4.63 -11.93
N ASP A 121 9.84 5.04 -10.68
CA ASP A 121 11.07 5.68 -10.17
C ASP A 121 12.10 4.67 -9.62
N VAL A 122 11.73 3.39 -9.46
CA VAL A 122 12.56 2.27 -8.97
C VAL A 122 12.91 1.28 -10.08
#